data_AF-A0A3N5HR45-F1
#
_entry.id   AF-A0A3N5HR45-F1
#
_cell.length_a   1.000
_cell.length_b   1.000
_cell.length_c   1.000
_cell.angle_alpha   90.00
_cell.angle_beta   90.00
_cell.angle_gamma   90.00
#
_symmetry.space_group_name_H-M   'P 1'
#
loop_
_entity.id
_entity.type
_entity.pdbx_description
1 polymer ?
#
loop_
_entity_poly.entity_id
_entity_poly.type
_entity_poly.pdbx_seq_one_letter_code
_entity_poly.pdbx_strand_id
1 'polypeptide(L)'
;GQYAAVGAAARGSLPPALMAMDAGLRRLTGDEQSRLAAVRERFQQRSRSIGRYVEAYRRYCWPVDSLEGWKLAPFHLLATEGKVHVDQDHVWHMETLAKICQHDPNFLLATEFRVVDLADPESEAAATDWWVELTSRGGEGMVVKPYDWIARGNKGLSQPAVKCRGSEYLRIIYGPDYDTEQNLERLRRRGLGRKRSLASREFALGVEALERFVKGEPLRQVHECVFGVLALEREPVDPRL
;
A
#
# COMPACT_ATOMS: atom_id res chain seq x y z
N GLY A 1 -8.24 16.92 1.96
CA GLY A 1 -8.00 18.09 1.08
C GLY A 1 -7.30 17.76 -0.23
N GLN A 2 -6.33 16.84 -0.29
CA GLN A 2 -5.46 16.69 -1.48
C GLN A 2 -6.02 15.79 -2.59
N TYR A 3 -6.54 14.60 -2.28
CA TYR A 3 -7.02 13.66 -3.30
C TYR A 3 -8.25 14.16 -4.07
N ALA A 4 -9.27 14.62 -3.32
CA ALA A 4 -10.50 15.12 -3.90
C ALA A 4 -10.29 16.38 -4.76
N ALA A 5 -9.34 17.25 -4.40
CA ALA A 5 -9.03 18.46 -5.16
C ALA A 5 -8.52 18.15 -6.58
N VAL A 6 -7.62 17.16 -6.73
CA VAL A 6 -7.13 16.70 -8.03
C VAL A 6 -8.29 16.19 -8.89
N GLY A 7 -9.14 15.34 -8.32
CA GLY A 7 -10.30 14.79 -9.01
C GLY A 7 -11.36 15.85 -9.36
N ALA A 8 -11.54 16.88 -8.53
CA ALA A 8 -12.47 17.98 -8.79
C ALA A 8 -11.95 18.91 -9.90
N ALA A 9 -10.70 19.35 -9.82
CA ALA A 9 -10.07 20.23 -10.80
C ALA A 9 -10.03 19.60 -12.20
N ALA A 10 -9.66 18.31 -12.29
CA ALA A 10 -9.62 17.61 -13.56
C ALA A 10 -11.02 17.40 -14.16
N ARG A 11 -12.03 17.06 -13.33
CA ARG A 11 -13.43 16.94 -13.81
C ARG A 11 -14.02 18.27 -14.26
N GLY A 12 -13.59 19.39 -13.69
CA GLY A 12 -13.99 20.72 -14.13
C GLY A 12 -13.30 21.20 -15.42
N SER A 13 -12.07 20.74 -15.69
CA SER A 13 -11.25 21.27 -16.79
C SER A 13 -11.17 20.39 -18.04
N LEU A 14 -11.18 19.06 -17.89
CA LEU A 14 -11.03 18.14 -19.04
C LEU A 14 -12.23 18.14 -19.99
N PRO A 15 -13.50 18.11 -19.53
CA PRO A 15 -14.65 18.16 -20.44
C PRO A 15 -14.68 19.39 -21.36
N PRO A 16 -14.56 20.65 -20.87
CA PRO A 16 -14.57 21.80 -21.77
C PRO A 16 -13.36 21.83 -22.72
N ALA A 17 -12.18 21.35 -22.28
CA ALA A 17 -11.01 21.22 -23.15
C ALA A 17 -11.27 20.24 -24.31
N LEU A 18 -11.87 19.07 -24.03
CA LEU A 18 -12.25 18.10 -25.05
C LEU A 18 -13.29 18.67 -26.02
N MET A 19 -14.30 19.38 -25.52
CA MET A 19 -15.30 20.05 -26.37
C MET A 19 -14.67 21.09 -27.31
N ALA A 20 -13.70 21.87 -26.82
CA ALA A 20 -12.98 22.84 -27.64
C ALA A 20 -12.14 22.15 -28.74
N MET A 21 -11.48 21.02 -28.42
CA MET A 21 -10.75 20.22 -29.41
C MET A 21 -11.69 19.60 -30.45
N ASP A 22 -12.87 19.11 -30.05
CA ASP A 22 -13.91 18.62 -30.97
C ASP A 22 -14.43 19.70 -31.92
N ALA A 23 -14.57 20.94 -31.43
CA ALA A 23 -14.90 22.09 -32.28
C ALA A 23 -13.77 22.41 -33.27
N GLY A 24 -12.52 22.35 -32.85
CA GLY A 24 -11.36 22.55 -33.72
C GLY A 24 -11.23 21.48 -34.81
N LEU A 25 -11.43 20.20 -34.46
CA LEU A 25 -11.36 19.08 -35.41
C LEU A 25 -12.39 19.15 -36.54
N ARG A 26 -13.52 19.83 -36.31
CA ARG A 26 -14.55 20.08 -37.35
C ARG A 26 -14.17 21.21 -38.33
N ARG A 27 -13.18 22.03 -37.99
CA ARG A 27 -12.79 23.23 -38.77
C ARG A 27 -11.43 23.08 -39.44
N LEU A 28 -10.49 22.38 -38.80
CA LEU A 28 -9.14 22.16 -39.31
C LEU A 28 -9.12 21.01 -40.32
N THR A 29 -8.13 21.04 -41.21
CA THR A 29 -7.88 20.00 -42.21
C THR A 29 -6.39 19.63 -42.24
N GLY A 30 -6.06 18.50 -42.89
CA GLY A 30 -4.68 18.09 -43.12
C GLY A 30 -3.86 17.82 -41.85
N ASP A 31 -2.62 18.30 -41.84
CA ASP A 31 -1.65 18.06 -40.75
C ASP A 31 -2.10 18.68 -39.42
N GLU A 32 -2.71 19.87 -39.45
CA GLU A 32 -3.20 20.54 -38.24
C GLU A 32 -4.32 19.73 -37.56
N GLN A 33 -5.23 19.18 -38.36
CA GLN A 33 -6.30 18.29 -37.86
C GLN A 33 -5.71 17.03 -37.23
N SER A 34 -4.69 16.44 -37.87
CA SER A 34 -4.03 15.22 -37.42
C SER A 34 -3.30 15.44 -36.09
N ARG A 35 -2.60 16.57 -35.94
CA ARG A 35 -1.94 16.97 -34.69
C ARG A 35 -2.94 17.22 -33.57
N LEU A 36 -4.05 17.91 -33.85
CA LEU A 36 -5.10 18.15 -32.86
C LEU A 36 -5.77 16.84 -32.42
N ALA A 37 -6.00 15.89 -33.34
CA ALA A 37 -6.56 14.59 -33.02
C ALA A 37 -5.68 13.81 -32.03
N ALA A 38 -4.35 13.82 -32.24
CA ALA A 38 -3.40 13.21 -31.31
C ALA A 38 -3.38 13.91 -29.94
N VAL A 39 -3.54 15.23 -29.88
CA VAL A 39 -3.67 15.96 -28.59
C VAL A 39 -4.96 15.56 -27.88
N ARG A 40 -6.08 15.51 -28.61
CA ARG A 40 -7.37 15.14 -28.07
C ARG A 40 -7.39 13.74 -27.48
N GLU A 41 -6.81 12.76 -28.17
CA GLU A 41 -6.74 11.38 -27.65
C GLU A 41 -5.99 11.33 -26.32
N ARG A 42 -4.89 12.09 -26.18
CA ARG A 42 -4.18 12.21 -24.90
C ARG A 42 -5.05 12.81 -23.80
N PHE A 43 -5.86 13.82 -24.09
CA PHE A 43 -6.79 14.40 -23.11
C PHE A 43 -7.94 13.45 -22.77
N GLN A 44 -8.42 12.67 -23.74
CA GLN A 44 -9.43 11.65 -23.50
C GLN A 44 -8.88 10.54 -22.59
N GLN A 45 -7.64 10.11 -22.82
CA GLN A 45 -6.96 9.17 -21.92
C GLN A 45 -6.83 9.72 -20.50
N ARG A 46 -6.41 10.98 -20.34
CA ARG A 46 -6.34 11.66 -19.03
C ARG A 46 -7.70 11.68 -18.33
N SER A 47 -8.78 11.93 -19.08
CA SER A 47 -10.13 11.91 -18.54
C SER A 47 -10.52 10.53 -17.99
N ARG A 48 -10.17 9.45 -18.70
CA ARG A 48 -10.37 8.07 -18.23
C ARG A 48 -9.53 7.78 -16.96
N SER A 49 -8.25 8.15 -16.97
CA SER A 49 -7.36 7.99 -15.82
C SER A 49 -7.84 8.71 -14.56
N ILE A 50 -8.38 9.93 -14.72
CA ILE A 50 -8.96 10.70 -13.61
C ILE A 50 -10.20 10.01 -13.04
N GLY A 51 -11.05 9.42 -13.89
CA GLY A 51 -12.17 8.61 -13.45
C GLY A 51 -11.71 7.47 -12.54
N ARG A 52 -10.73 6.68 -13.00
CA ARG A 52 -10.13 5.57 -12.23
C ARG A 52 -9.47 6.03 -10.93
N TYR A 53 -8.74 7.14 -10.95
CA TYR A 53 -8.15 7.75 -9.76
C TYR A 53 -9.22 8.13 -8.72
N VAL A 54 -10.32 8.74 -9.17
CA VAL A 54 -11.43 9.13 -8.30
C VAL A 54 -12.12 7.91 -7.70
N GLU A 55 -12.33 6.89 -8.50
CA GLU A 55 -12.90 5.64 -8.04
C GLU A 55 -12.01 4.98 -6.99
N ALA A 56 -10.69 4.92 -7.24
CA ALA A 56 -9.73 4.30 -6.35
C ALA A 56 -9.75 4.92 -4.94
N TYR A 57 -9.63 6.25 -4.80
CA TYR A 57 -9.61 6.85 -3.46
C TYR A 57 -10.96 6.76 -2.75
N ARG A 58 -12.08 6.76 -3.48
CA ARG A 58 -13.44 6.68 -2.89
C ARG A 58 -13.70 5.34 -2.21
N ARG A 59 -13.06 4.26 -2.66
CA ARG A 59 -13.15 2.94 -2.01
C ARG A 59 -12.65 2.94 -0.56
N TYR A 60 -11.85 3.95 -0.18
CA TYR A 60 -11.30 4.14 1.16
C TYR A 60 -11.97 5.30 1.91
N CYS A 61 -13.17 5.72 1.51
CA CYS A 61 -13.90 6.84 2.11
C CYS A 61 -15.36 6.47 2.32
N TRP A 62 -15.80 6.44 3.58
CA TRP A 62 -17.20 6.28 3.97
C TRP A 62 -17.50 7.15 5.19
N PRO A 63 -18.76 7.59 5.39
CA PRO A 63 -19.14 8.28 6.62
C PRO A 63 -19.04 7.33 7.81
N VAL A 64 -18.65 7.87 8.96
CA VAL A 64 -18.55 7.13 10.21
C VAL A 64 -19.19 7.95 11.33
N ASP A 65 -20.41 7.57 11.69
CA ASP A 65 -21.22 8.28 12.69
C ASP A 65 -21.16 7.61 14.09
N SER A 66 -20.63 6.39 14.15
CA SER A 66 -20.49 5.59 15.38
C SER A 66 -19.31 4.61 15.27
N LEU A 67 -19.06 3.84 16.33
CA LEU A 67 -18.04 2.77 16.32
C LEU A 67 -18.35 1.65 15.29
N GLU A 68 -19.59 1.49 14.87
CA GLU A 68 -20.01 0.46 13.90
C GLU A 68 -19.46 0.71 12.50
N GLY A 69 -19.10 1.96 12.18
CA GLY A 69 -18.45 2.31 10.90
C GLY A 69 -16.94 2.00 10.87
N TRP A 70 -16.37 1.51 11.98
CA TRP A 70 -14.97 1.12 12.09
C TRP A 70 -14.79 -0.38 11.96
N LYS A 71 -13.64 -0.77 11.39
CA LYS A 71 -13.13 -2.14 11.40
C LYS A 71 -11.70 -2.13 11.93
N LEU A 72 -11.39 -3.00 12.87
CA LEU A 72 -10.04 -3.25 13.37
C LEU A 72 -9.57 -4.62 12.87
N ALA A 73 -8.50 -4.62 12.08
CA ALA A 73 -7.91 -5.83 11.52
C ALA A 73 -6.52 -6.08 12.15
N PRO A 74 -6.44 -6.80 13.29
CA PRO A 74 -5.16 -7.12 13.90
C PRO A 74 -4.42 -8.18 13.07
N PHE A 75 -3.11 -8.00 12.91
CA PHE A 75 -2.26 -8.95 12.16
C PHE A 75 -1.05 -9.43 12.94
N HIS A 76 -0.82 -8.91 14.14
CA HIS A 76 0.32 -9.21 15.01
C HIS A 76 -0.11 -9.18 16.49
N LEU A 77 0.14 -10.27 17.22
CA LEU A 77 0.07 -10.29 18.69
C LEU A 77 1.49 -10.11 19.21
N LEU A 78 1.88 -8.88 19.52
CA LEU A 78 3.29 -8.56 19.75
C LEU A 78 3.83 -9.11 21.08
N ALA A 79 3.08 -8.92 22.17
CA ALA A 79 3.48 -9.34 23.50
C ALA A 79 2.28 -9.61 24.40
N THR A 80 2.50 -10.45 25.41
CA THR A 80 1.64 -10.67 26.58
C THR A 80 2.51 -10.59 27.84
N GLU A 81 1.91 -10.71 29.02
CA GLU A 81 2.67 -10.80 30.27
C GLU A 81 3.79 -11.85 30.17
N GLY A 82 5.03 -11.43 30.46
CA GLY A 82 6.21 -12.29 30.45
C GLY A 82 6.68 -12.81 29.08
N LYS A 83 6.05 -12.45 27.96
CA LYS A 83 6.46 -12.95 26.64
C LYS A 83 6.26 -11.97 25.47
N VAL A 84 7.29 -11.82 24.66
CA VAL A 84 7.21 -11.27 23.30
C VAL A 84 7.03 -12.45 22.34
N HIS A 85 6.09 -12.37 21.39
CA HIS A 85 5.73 -13.49 20.51
C HIS A 85 6.40 -13.44 19.14
N VAL A 86 7.58 -12.83 19.03
CA VAL A 86 8.38 -12.84 17.79
C VAL A 86 9.04 -14.20 17.51
N ASP A 87 8.89 -15.16 18.41
CA ASP A 87 9.25 -16.57 18.25
C ASP A 87 8.18 -17.38 17.50
N GLN A 88 6.97 -16.82 17.34
CA GLN A 88 5.87 -17.47 16.63
C GLN A 88 5.89 -17.10 15.14
N ASP A 89 5.56 -18.05 14.27
CA ASP A 89 5.44 -17.80 12.84
C ASP A 89 4.21 -16.95 12.50
N HIS A 90 4.17 -16.39 11.30
CA HIS A 90 3.03 -15.54 10.91
C HIS A 90 1.71 -16.31 10.80
N VAL A 91 1.71 -17.62 10.52
CA VAL A 91 0.47 -18.41 10.48
C VAL A 91 -0.15 -18.47 11.88
N TRP A 92 0.65 -18.73 12.91
CA TRP A 92 0.22 -18.72 14.30
C TRP A 92 -0.43 -17.38 14.67
N HIS A 93 0.16 -16.25 14.27
CA HIS A 93 -0.43 -14.94 14.54
C HIS A 93 -1.79 -14.78 13.85
N MET A 94 -1.90 -15.14 12.57
CA MET A 94 -3.13 -15.00 11.81
C MET A 94 -4.25 -15.87 12.39
N GLU A 95 -3.97 -17.13 12.72
CA GLU A 95 -4.94 -18.05 13.31
C GLU A 95 -5.33 -17.66 14.73
N THR A 96 -4.37 -17.22 15.55
CA THR A 96 -4.64 -16.76 16.92
C THR A 96 -5.52 -15.52 16.93
N LEU A 97 -5.21 -14.54 16.08
CA LEU A 97 -5.98 -13.31 15.99
C LEU A 97 -7.35 -13.53 15.35
N ALA A 98 -7.48 -14.49 14.42
CA ALA A 98 -8.78 -14.87 13.87
C ALA A 98 -9.73 -15.39 14.96
N LYS A 99 -9.24 -16.18 15.94
CA LYS A 99 -10.03 -16.61 17.11
C LYS A 99 -10.48 -15.42 17.95
N ILE A 100 -9.63 -14.42 18.16
CA ILE A 100 -10.00 -13.19 18.88
C ILE A 100 -11.09 -12.42 18.11
N CYS A 101 -10.96 -12.30 16.80
CA CYS A 101 -11.92 -11.58 15.96
C CYS A 101 -13.33 -12.19 15.99
N GLN A 102 -13.46 -13.49 16.28
CA GLN A 102 -14.76 -14.17 16.39
C GLN A 102 -15.61 -13.65 17.58
N HIS A 103 -15.00 -13.01 18.58
CA HIS A 103 -15.73 -12.49 19.74
C HIS A 103 -16.46 -11.17 19.47
N ASP A 104 -16.08 -10.44 18.43
CA ASP A 104 -16.79 -9.24 17.97
C ASP A 104 -16.62 -9.07 16.46
N PRO A 105 -17.34 -9.84 15.62
CA PRO A 105 -17.20 -9.79 14.17
C PRO A 105 -17.74 -8.49 13.55
N ASN A 106 -18.47 -7.68 14.33
CA ASN A 106 -18.97 -6.39 13.89
C ASN A 106 -17.86 -5.33 13.93
N PHE A 107 -16.91 -5.42 14.86
CA PHE A 107 -15.80 -4.48 14.96
C PHE A 107 -14.46 -5.08 14.51
N LEU A 108 -14.20 -6.35 14.83
CA LEU A 108 -12.97 -7.05 14.53
C LEU A 108 -13.07 -7.80 13.20
N LEU A 109 -12.04 -7.65 12.38
CA LEU A 109 -11.94 -8.28 11.06
C LEU A 109 -10.70 -9.19 11.02
N ALA A 110 -10.93 -10.50 10.91
CA ALA A 110 -9.85 -11.43 10.65
C ALA A 110 -9.22 -11.12 9.27
N THR A 111 -7.90 -11.04 9.23
CA THR A 111 -7.18 -10.74 7.98
C THR A 111 -7.09 -12.01 7.13
N GLU A 112 -7.53 -11.94 5.87
CA GLU A 112 -7.32 -13.02 4.91
C GLU A 112 -5.83 -13.18 4.60
N PHE A 113 -5.34 -14.42 4.56
CA PHE A 113 -3.95 -14.72 4.23
C PHE A 113 -3.82 -16.02 3.44
N ARG A 114 -2.66 -16.20 2.81
CA ARG A 114 -2.24 -17.44 2.16
C ARG A 114 -0.78 -17.71 2.49
N VAL A 115 -0.45 -18.99 2.69
CA VAL A 115 0.93 -19.48 2.73
C VAL A 115 1.33 -19.81 1.30
N VAL A 116 2.52 -19.37 0.89
CA VAL A 116 3.03 -19.54 -0.47
C VAL A 116 4.37 -20.25 -0.40
N ASP A 117 4.49 -21.38 -1.08
CA ASP A 117 5.77 -22.07 -1.25
C ASP A 117 6.45 -21.55 -2.52
N LEU A 118 7.55 -20.81 -2.36
CA LEU A 118 8.30 -20.24 -3.48
C LEU A 118 9.16 -21.28 -4.23
N ALA A 119 9.20 -22.54 -3.76
CA ALA A 119 9.79 -23.64 -4.51
C ALA A 119 8.77 -24.35 -5.43
N ASP A 120 7.48 -24.02 -5.31
CA ASP A 120 6.39 -24.61 -6.08
C ASP A 120 5.76 -23.57 -7.04
N PRO A 121 5.98 -23.70 -8.37
CA PRO A 121 5.39 -22.80 -9.36
C PRO A 121 3.86 -22.75 -9.33
N GLU A 122 3.16 -23.83 -8.94
CA GLU A 122 1.70 -23.82 -8.83
C GLU A 122 1.23 -22.96 -7.65
N SER A 123 1.93 -23.04 -6.52
CA SER A 123 1.71 -22.17 -5.35
C SER A 123 1.90 -20.69 -5.70
N GLU A 124 2.96 -20.35 -6.44
CA GLU A 124 3.23 -18.97 -6.89
C GLU A 124 2.13 -18.44 -7.83
N ALA A 125 1.66 -19.27 -8.77
CA ALA A 125 0.58 -18.93 -9.68
C ALA A 125 -0.72 -18.68 -8.90
N ALA A 126 -1.09 -19.56 -7.98
CA ALA A 126 -2.29 -19.42 -7.16
C ALA A 126 -2.26 -18.17 -6.26
N ALA A 127 -1.09 -17.80 -5.73
CA ALA A 127 -0.90 -16.56 -4.97
C ALA A 127 -1.05 -15.31 -5.85
N THR A 128 -0.53 -15.38 -7.08
CA THR A 128 -0.65 -14.30 -8.07
C THR A 128 -2.10 -14.08 -8.46
N ASP A 129 -2.85 -15.13 -8.77
CA ASP A 129 -4.27 -15.05 -9.13
C ASP A 129 -5.11 -14.49 -7.99
N TRP A 130 -4.86 -14.94 -6.75
CA TRP A 130 -5.52 -14.40 -5.56
C TRP A 130 -5.26 -12.89 -5.39
N TRP A 131 -4.03 -12.43 -5.61
CA TRP A 131 -3.69 -11.01 -5.55
C TRP A 131 -4.36 -10.20 -6.67
N VAL A 132 -4.42 -10.75 -7.89
CA VAL A 132 -5.12 -10.11 -9.02
C VAL A 132 -6.61 -9.98 -8.70
N GLU A 133 -7.24 -11.04 -8.17
CA GLU A 133 -8.65 -11.00 -7.79
C GLU A 133 -8.92 -9.98 -6.68
N LEU A 134 -8.12 -10.00 -5.60
CA LEU A 134 -8.23 -9.05 -4.48
C LEU A 134 -8.15 -7.59 -4.96
N THR A 135 -7.15 -7.29 -5.79
CA THR A 135 -6.91 -5.93 -6.27
C THR A 135 -7.95 -5.48 -7.32
N SER A 136 -8.47 -6.40 -8.15
CA SER A 136 -9.55 -6.10 -9.10
C SER A 136 -10.84 -5.66 -8.39
N ARG A 137 -11.13 -6.23 -7.21
CA ARG A 137 -12.27 -5.87 -6.36
C ARG A 137 -12.04 -4.62 -5.51
N GLY A 138 -10.83 -4.04 -5.56
CA GLY A 138 -10.51 -2.79 -4.85
C GLY A 138 -9.68 -2.93 -3.59
N GLY A 139 -9.16 -4.12 -3.32
CA GLY A 139 -8.12 -4.26 -2.31
C GLY A 139 -6.88 -3.43 -2.68
N GLU A 140 -6.22 -2.88 -1.66
CA GLU A 140 -4.97 -2.12 -1.86
C GLU A 140 -3.87 -3.01 -2.45
N GLY A 141 -3.84 -4.28 -2.07
CA GLY A 141 -2.81 -5.25 -2.41
C GLY A 141 -2.55 -6.18 -1.24
N MET A 142 -1.31 -6.64 -1.12
CA MET A 142 -0.89 -7.56 -0.06
C MET A 142 0.42 -7.12 0.60
N VAL A 143 0.66 -7.67 1.79
CA VAL A 143 1.95 -7.60 2.48
C VAL A 143 2.51 -9.01 2.52
N VAL A 144 3.63 -9.22 1.83
CA VAL A 144 4.37 -10.49 1.81
C VAL A 144 5.35 -10.48 2.97
N LYS A 145 5.31 -11.52 3.81
CA LYS A 145 6.20 -11.68 4.96
C LYS A 145 6.92 -13.03 4.84
N PRO A 146 8.13 -13.20 5.38
CA PRO A 146 8.73 -14.52 5.55
C PRO A 146 7.81 -15.41 6.40
N TYR A 147 7.93 -16.74 6.33
CA TYR A 147 7.08 -17.62 7.16
C TYR A 147 7.32 -17.36 8.65
N ASP A 148 8.59 -17.42 9.05
CA ASP A 148 9.04 -17.04 10.40
C ASP A 148 9.05 -15.52 10.57
N TRP A 149 8.74 -15.05 11.78
CA TRP A 149 8.72 -13.62 12.08
C TRP A 149 10.08 -12.93 11.91
N ILE A 150 11.16 -13.57 12.39
CA ILE A 150 12.55 -13.10 12.25
C ILE A 150 13.30 -14.07 11.34
N ALA A 151 13.29 -13.79 10.04
CA ALA A 151 14.03 -14.59 9.06
C ALA A 151 15.42 -14.00 8.76
N ARG A 152 16.42 -14.87 8.60
CA ARG A 152 17.76 -14.51 8.12
C ARG A 152 18.06 -15.26 6.83
N GLY A 153 18.58 -14.55 5.84
CA GLY A 153 19.11 -15.13 4.61
C GLY A 153 20.62 -14.95 4.49
N ASN A 154 21.17 -15.28 3.33
CA ASN A 154 22.62 -15.20 3.04
C ASN A 154 23.21 -13.78 3.18
N LYS A 155 22.36 -12.74 3.24
CA LYS A 155 22.75 -11.33 3.37
C LYS A 155 22.41 -10.74 4.74
N GLY A 156 22.13 -11.58 5.74
CA GLY A 156 21.75 -11.16 7.09
C GLY A 156 20.24 -11.14 7.30
N LEU A 157 19.75 -10.19 8.09
CA LEU A 157 18.32 -10.07 8.41
C LEU A 157 17.51 -9.78 7.14
N SER A 158 16.52 -10.63 6.86
CA SER A 158 15.58 -10.43 5.77
C SER A 158 14.62 -9.29 6.11
N GLN A 159 14.02 -8.66 5.09
CA GLN A 159 12.97 -7.67 5.34
C GLN A 159 11.78 -8.38 6.04
N PRO A 160 11.26 -7.84 7.15
CA PRO A 160 10.16 -8.47 7.88
C PRO A 160 8.85 -8.43 7.10
N ALA A 161 8.71 -7.50 6.16
CA ALA A 161 7.55 -7.35 5.32
C ALA A 161 7.90 -6.61 4.02
N VAL A 162 7.24 -6.99 2.92
CA VAL A 162 7.30 -6.32 1.61
C VAL A 162 5.88 -6.06 1.13
N LYS A 163 5.54 -4.79 0.87
CA LYS A 163 4.24 -4.41 0.31
C LYS A 163 4.20 -4.61 -1.20
N CYS A 164 3.13 -5.22 -1.70
CA CYS A 164 2.84 -5.37 -3.13
C CYS A 164 1.43 -4.82 -3.40
N ARG A 165 1.36 -3.60 -3.95
CA ARG A 165 0.13 -2.81 -4.12
C ARG A 165 -0.44 -2.95 -5.52
N GLY A 166 -1.76 -3.05 -5.63
CA GLY A 166 -2.52 -3.14 -6.89
C GLY A 166 -2.37 -1.90 -7.76
N SER A 167 -2.50 -2.08 -9.08
CA SER A 167 -2.30 -1.00 -10.06
C SER A 167 -3.27 0.17 -9.85
N GLU A 168 -4.55 -0.10 -9.63
CA GLU A 168 -5.55 0.96 -9.45
C GLU A 168 -5.32 1.75 -8.15
N TYR A 169 -4.91 1.09 -7.07
CA TYR A 169 -4.52 1.77 -5.83
C TYR A 169 -3.30 2.69 -6.04
N LEU A 170 -2.31 2.24 -6.83
CA LEU A 170 -1.11 3.03 -7.10
C LEU A 170 -1.39 4.36 -7.81
N ARG A 171 -2.57 4.57 -8.40
CA ARG A 171 -3.00 5.90 -8.89
C ARG A 171 -3.09 6.94 -7.77
N ILE A 172 -3.48 6.52 -6.58
CA ILE A 172 -3.57 7.40 -5.40
C ILE A 172 -2.16 7.88 -5.01
N ILE A 173 -1.15 7.03 -5.20
CA ILE A 173 0.24 7.24 -4.75
C ILE A 173 1.09 7.95 -5.80
N TYR A 174 1.03 7.49 -7.06
CA TYR A 174 1.88 7.98 -8.15
C TYR A 174 1.15 8.95 -9.09
N GLY A 175 -0.15 9.14 -8.90
CA GLY A 175 -1.00 10.03 -9.69
C GLY A 175 -1.84 9.30 -10.74
N PRO A 176 -2.84 9.98 -11.32
CA PRO A 176 -3.84 9.37 -12.20
C PRO A 176 -3.26 8.67 -13.43
N ASP A 177 -2.24 9.27 -14.05
CA ASP A 177 -1.62 8.81 -15.31
C ASP A 177 -0.29 8.08 -15.09
N TYR A 178 -0.02 7.55 -13.89
CA TYR A 178 1.27 6.93 -13.59
C TYR A 178 1.56 5.71 -14.48
N ASP A 179 0.52 5.06 -14.98
CA ASP A 179 0.54 3.84 -15.80
C ASP A 179 0.74 4.11 -17.30
N THR A 180 0.92 5.36 -17.73
CA THR A 180 1.32 5.63 -19.12
C THR A 180 2.76 5.18 -19.36
N GLU A 181 3.07 4.75 -20.57
CA GLU A 181 4.41 4.27 -20.95
C GLU A 181 5.51 5.26 -20.56
N GLN A 182 5.31 6.56 -20.86
CA GLN A 182 6.29 7.61 -20.55
C GLN A 182 6.52 7.78 -19.04
N ASN A 183 5.48 7.57 -18.21
CA ASN A 183 5.59 7.72 -16.76
C ASN A 183 6.12 6.44 -16.11
N LEU A 184 5.68 5.27 -16.55
CA LEU A 184 6.11 3.98 -16.02
C LEU A 184 7.62 3.77 -16.18
N GLU A 185 8.19 4.08 -17.34
CA GLU A 185 9.63 3.95 -17.57
C GLU A 185 10.46 4.77 -16.57
N ARG A 186 10.01 6.00 -16.29
CA ARG A 186 10.65 6.90 -15.31
C ARG A 186 10.48 6.36 -13.89
N LEU A 187 9.31 5.84 -13.55
CA LEU A 187 8.98 5.36 -12.20
C LEU A 187 9.64 4.00 -11.86
N ARG A 188 9.97 3.18 -12.86
CA ARG A 188 10.71 1.90 -12.65
C ARG A 188 12.08 2.13 -12.03
N ARG A 189 12.73 3.27 -12.29
CA ARG A 189 14.02 3.65 -11.69
C ARG A 189 13.80 4.20 -10.27
N ARG A 190 13.75 3.32 -9.27
CA ARG A 190 13.56 3.69 -7.85
C ARG A 190 14.64 3.12 -6.93
N GLY A 191 15.15 3.94 -6.03
CA GLY A 191 16.13 3.54 -5.01
C GLY A 191 15.45 3.02 -3.75
N LEU A 192 15.43 1.69 -3.56
CA LEU A 192 14.80 1.06 -2.39
C LEU A 192 15.75 0.89 -1.18
N GLY A 193 17.06 1.09 -1.37
CA GLY A 193 18.08 0.77 -0.38
C GLY A 193 17.90 1.50 0.95
N ARG A 194 17.67 2.83 0.92
CA ARG A 194 17.49 3.64 2.13
C ARG A 194 16.24 3.21 2.92
N LYS A 195 15.11 2.99 2.24
CA LYS A 195 13.86 2.56 2.91
C LYS A 195 14.01 1.17 3.54
N ARG A 196 14.65 0.22 2.84
CA ARG A 196 14.95 -1.12 3.38
C ARG A 196 15.85 -1.06 4.61
N SER A 197 16.88 -0.20 4.59
CA SER A 197 17.79 -0.02 5.73
C SER A 197 17.10 0.63 6.93
N LEU A 198 16.21 1.61 6.72
CA LEU A 198 15.41 2.22 7.78
C LEU A 198 14.45 1.20 8.38
N ALA A 199 13.68 0.49 7.54
CA ALA A 199 12.74 -0.54 7.99
C ALA A 199 13.41 -1.62 8.85
N SER A 200 14.61 -2.10 8.48
CA SER A 200 15.34 -3.08 9.29
C SER A 200 15.80 -2.53 10.64
N ARG A 201 16.19 -1.25 10.73
CA ARG A 201 16.62 -0.62 11.98
C ARG A 201 15.44 -0.31 12.90
N GLU A 202 14.36 0.23 12.34
CA GLU A 202 13.09 0.46 13.04
C GLU A 202 12.54 -0.84 13.59
N PHE A 203 12.55 -1.91 12.79
CA PHE A 203 12.14 -3.25 13.23
C PHE A 203 12.96 -3.75 14.41
N ALA A 204 14.30 -3.68 14.34
CA ALA A 204 15.17 -4.12 15.42
C ALA A 204 14.94 -3.33 16.71
N LEU A 205 14.80 -2.00 16.62
CA LEU A 205 14.47 -1.16 17.78
C LEU A 205 13.10 -1.48 18.36
N GLY A 206 12.10 -1.77 17.52
CA GLY A 206 10.77 -2.16 17.96
C GLY A 206 10.76 -3.47 18.73
N VAL A 207 11.48 -4.49 18.23
CA VAL A 207 11.63 -5.78 18.93
C VAL A 207 12.37 -5.59 20.26
N GLU A 208 13.47 -4.87 20.26
CA GLU A 208 14.24 -4.58 21.48
C GLU A 208 13.38 -3.84 22.53
N ALA A 209 12.59 -2.85 22.12
CA ALA A 209 11.68 -2.13 23.01
C ALA A 209 10.68 -3.08 23.70
N LEU A 210 10.08 -4.01 22.93
CA LEU A 210 9.14 -5.00 23.45
C LEU A 210 9.83 -5.96 24.43
N GLU A 211 11.02 -6.44 24.09
CA GLU A 211 11.78 -7.35 24.97
C GLU A 211 12.12 -6.69 26.31
N ARG A 212 12.63 -5.47 26.29
CA ARG A 212 12.96 -4.72 27.51
C ARG A 212 11.74 -4.45 28.37
N PHE A 213 10.62 -4.11 27.74
CA PHE A 213 9.36 -3.88 28.42
C PHE A 213 8.88 -5.15 29.13
N VAL A 214 8.86 -6.28 28.43
CA VAL A 214 8.44 -7.58 28.98
C VAL A 214 9.37 -8.08 30.10
N LYS A 215 10.67 -7.77 30.04
CA LYS A 215 11.64 -8.12 31.10
C LYS A 215 11.56 -7.21 32.33
N GLY A 216 10.71 -6.18 32.32
CA GLY A 216 10.57 -5.24 33.44
C GLY A 216 11.76 -4.28 33.58
N GLU A 217 12.49 -4.01 32.50
CA GLU A 217 13.59 -3.04 32.52
C GLU A 217 13.08 -1.60 32.81
N PRO A 218 13.94 -0.72 33.37
CA PRO A 218 13.58 0.68 33.58
C PRO A 218 13.01 1.34 32.33
N LEU A 219 11.92 2.10 32.48
CA LEU A 219 11.18 2.71 31.37
C LEU A 219 12.07 3.53 30.41
N ARG A 220 13.15 4.16 30.92
CA ARG A 220 14.13 4.88 30.08
C ARG A 220 14.77 4.00 29.00
N GLN A 221 15.04 2.72 29.31
CA GLN A 221 15.66 1.75 28.39
C GLN A 221 14.66 1.23 27.35
N VAL A 222 13.37 1.17 27.69
CA VAL A 222 12.31 0.93 26.71
C VAL A 222 12.16 2.14 25.79
N HIS A 223 12.07 3.34 26.40
CA HIS A 223 11.83 4.59 25.68
C HIS A 223 12.97 4.98 24.74
N GLU A 224 14.25 4.69 25.05
CA GLU A 224 15.34 4.98 24.10
C GLU A 224 15.15 4.25 22.77
N CYS A 225 14.66 3.01 22.77
CA CYS A 225 14.35 2.25 21.57
C CYS A 225 13.16 2.83 20.82
N VAL A 226 12.07 3.13 21.54
CA VAL A 226 10.85 3.74 20.97
C VAL A 226 11.14 5.11 20.36
N PHE A 227 11.91 5.96 21.05
CA PHE A 227 12.34 7.25 20.51
C PHE A 227 13.33 7.11 19.36
N GLY A 228 14.15 6.05 19.35
CA GLY A 228 14.96 5.69 18.20
C GLY A 228 14.13 5.45 16.95
N VAL A 229 13.03 4.68 17.04
CA VAL A 229 12.09 4.49 15.91
C VAL A 229 11.51 5.84 15.46
N LEU A 230 11.03 6.65 16.41
CA LEU A 230 10.46 7.96 16.09
C LEU A 230 11.47 8.90 15.42
N ALA A 231 12.74 8.85 15.82
CA ALA A 231 13.81 9.64 15.22
C ALA A 231 14.11 9.17 13.78
N LEU A 232 14.14 7.86 13.53
CA LEU A 232 14.38 7.31 12.19
C LEU A 232 13.25 7.65 11.20
N GLU A 233 11.99 7.71 11.66
CA GLU A 233 10.85 8.13 10.83
C GLU A 233 10.91 9.60 10.37
N ARG A 234 11.79 10.43 10.97
CA ARG A 234 12.05 11.80 10.50
C ARG A 234 13.04 11.88 9.35
N GLU A 235 13.74 10.79 9.04
CA GLU A 235 14.69 10.74 7.94
C GLU A 235 13.95 10.89 6.59
N PRO A 236 14.40 11.78 5.68
CA PRO A 236 13.73 11.99 4.41
C PRO A 236 13.87 10.73 3.53
N VAL A 237 12.73 10.16 3.17
CA VAL A 237 12.60 9.07 2.19
C VAL A 237 11.52 9.42 1.20
N ASP A 238 11.58 8.85 0.00
CA ASP A 238 10.50 8.98 -0.99
C ASP A 238 9.15 8.55 -0.36
N PRO A 239 8.18 9.46 -0.20
CA PRO A 239 6.91 9.18 0.49
C PRO A 239 6.02 8.20 -0.27
N ARG A 240 6.38 7.82 -1.50
CA ARG A 240 5.62 6.87 -2.34
C ARG A 240 5.99 5.41 -2.04
N LEU A 241 7.08 5.17 -1.29
CA LEU A 241 7.65 3.83 -1.02
C LEU A 241 7.05 3.15 0.21
#